data_AF-A0A7S3ZFA1-F1
#
_entry.id   AF-A0A7S3ZFA1-F1
#
_cell.length_a   1.000
_cell.length_b   1.000
_cell.length_c   1.000
_cell.angle_alpha   90.00
_cell.angle_beta   90.00
_cell.angle_gamma   90.00
#
_symmetry.space_group_name_H-M   'P 1'
#
loop_
_entity.id
_entity.type
_entity.pdbx_description
1 polymer ?
#
loop_
_entity_poly.entity_id
_entity_poly.type
_entity_poly.pdbx_seq_one_letter_code
_entity_poly.pdbx_strand_id
1 'polypeptide(L)'
;GAWKRPEEELQEYWDVKFNLEDSPDILLTHAPPYDILDQSITGIKTGSKPLLSGIRRMKPKFCVFGHIHESYGVAVDPRSECVCINASSCTLLGKARHAPIIFDLRRKKPHIWKGTGSHGE
;
A
#
# COMPACT_ATOMS: atom_id res chain seq x y z
N GLY A 1 -10.06 -6.01 -9.88
CA GLY A 1 -9.21 -5.25 -8.93
C GLY A 1 -9.80 -5.38 -7.54
N ALA A 2 -9.00 -5.26 -6.48
CA ALA A 2 -9.47 -5.40 -5.09
C ALA A 2 -10.74 -4.59 -4.79
N TRP A 3 -10.84 -3.33 -5.26
CA TRP A 3 -11.94 -2.41 -4.96
C TRP A 3 -13.35 -2.87 -5.38
N LYS A 4 -13.46 -3.85 -6.29
CA LYS A 4 -14.75 -4.39 -6.75
C LYS A 4 -15.22 -5.61 -5.95
N ARG A 5 -14.43 -6.09 -4.99
CA ARG A 5 -14.69 -7.32 -4.26
C ARG A 5 -15.21 -7.03 -2.86
N PRO A 6 -16.12 -7.87 -2.34
CA PRO A 6 -16.49 -7.81 -0.93
C PRO A 6 -15.30 -8.21 -0.05
N GLU A 7 -15.27 -7.73 1.20
CA GLU A 7 -14.14 -7.88 2.13
C GLU A 7 -13.82 -9.37 2.40
N GLU A 8 -14.85 -10.23 2.39
CA GLU A 8 -14.74 -11.67 2.63
C GLU A 8 -13.92 -12.39 1.56
N GLU A 9 -13.92 -11.88 0.31
CA GLU A 9 -13.14 -12.42 -0.80
C GLU A 9 -11.71 -11.89 -0.86
N LEU A 10 -11.40 -10.83 -0.09
CA LEU A 10 -10.12 -10.15 -0.21
C LEU A 10 -8.96 -10.95 0.38
N GLN A 11 -9.22 -11.88 1.31
CA GLN A 11 -8.16 -12.74 1.86
C GLN A 11 -7.48 -13.57 0.76
N GLU A 12 -8.24 -14.35 0.02
CA GLU A 12 -7.70 -15.18 -1.08
C GLU A 12 -7.07 -14.30 -2.17
N TYR A 13 -7.72 -13.19 -2.51
CA TYR A 13 -7.18 -12.26 -3.51
C TYR A 13 -5.79 -11.74 -3.14
N TRP A 14 -5.61 -11.30 -1.89
CA TRP A 14 -4.33 -10.78 -1.41
C TRP A 14 -3.29 -11.86 -1.21
N ASP A 15 -3.67 -13.08 -0.81
CA ASP A 15 -2.71 -14.18 -0.69
C ASP A 15 -2.10 -14.55 -2.04
N VAL A 16 -2.89 -14.58 -3.11
CA VAL A 16 -2.36 -14.77 -4.47
C VAL A 16 -1.48 -13.59 -4.90
N LYS A 17 -1.90 -12.35 -4.62
CA LYS A 17 -1.16 -11.15 -5.06
C LYS A 17 0.12 -10.86 -4.28
N PHE A 18 0.18 -11.30 -3.03
CA PHE A 18 1.35 -11.17 -2.17
C PHE A 18 2.26 -12.41 -2.21
N ASN A 19 2.00 -13.37 -3.08
CA ASN A 19 2.93 -14.46 -3.35
C ASN A 19 4.09 -13.97 -4.24
N LEU A 20 4.95 -13.13 -3.66
CA LEU A 20 6.12 -12.54 -4.31
C LEU A 20 7.39 -13.09 -3.66
N GLU A 21 8.44 -13.29 -4.47
CA GLU A 21 9.76 -13.72 -3.98
C GLU A 21 10.41 -12.66 -3.08
N ASP A 22 10.25 -11.39 -3.43
CA ASP A 22 10.77 -10.24 -2.69
C ASP A 22 9.65 -9.30 -2.22
N SER A 23 9.88 -8.67 -1.07
CA SER A 23 9.01 -7.60 -0.59
C SER A 23 9.08 -6.37 -1.51
N PRO A 24 7.94 -5.85 -1.99
CA PRO A 24 7.91 -4.66 -2.81
C PRO A 24 8.29 -3.43 -2.00
N ASP A 25 9.02 -2.49 -2.62
CA ASP A 25 9.35 -1.23 -1.95
C ASP A 25 8.10 -0.34 -1.75
N ILE A 26 7.17 -0.35 -2.72
CA ILE A 26 5.93 0.42 -2.68
C ILE A 26 4.75 -0.49 -3.03
N LEU A 27 3.74 -0.52 -2.17
CA LEU A 27 2.44 -1.11 -2.44
C LEU A 27 1.43 0.01 -2.72
N LEU A 28 0.76 -0.04 -3.88
CA LEU A 28 -0.28 0.91 -4.26
C LEU A 28 -1.64 0.23 -4.23
N THR A 29 -2.58 0.74 -3.44
CA THR A 29 -3.96 0.26 -3.37
C THR A 29 -4.94 1.43 -3.51
N HIS A 30 -6.20 1.12 -3.81
CA HIS A 30 -7.24 2.15 -3.76
C HIS A 30 -7.70 2.41 -2.32
N ALA A 31 -8.09 1.33 -1.63
CA ALA A 31 -8.62 1.36 -0.27
C ALA A 31 -7.49 1.25 0.78
N PRO A 32 -7.70 1.82 1.98
CA PRO A 32 -6.75 1.75 3.09
C PRO A 32 -6.68 0.34 3.71
N PRO A 33 -5.57 -0.02 4.35
CA PRO A 33 -5.54 -1.13 5.30
C PRO A 33 -6.36 -0.79 6.55
N TYR A 34 -6.93 -1.81 7.19
CA TYR A 34 -7.74 -1.62 8.40
C TYR A 34 -6.95 -0.90 9.50
N ASP A 35 -7.61 0.03 10.19
CA ASP A 35 -7.10 0.76 11.36
C ASP A 35 -5.93 1.72 11.08
N ILE A 36 -5.67 2.06 9.81
CA ILE A 36 -4.61 2.99 9.42
C ILE A 36 -5.17 3.97 8.39
N LEU A 37 -5.40 5.22 8.83
CA LEU A 37 -5.94 6.29 7.98
C LEU A 37 -7.21 5.87 7.22
N ASP A 38 -8.06 5.08 7.88
CA ASP A 38 -9.24 4.44 7.31
C ASP A 38 -10.56 4.87 7.97
N GLN A 39 -10.51 5.91 8.81
CA GLN A 39 -11.65 6.38 9.58
C GLN A 39 -12.39 7.50 8.83
N SER A 40 -13.69 7.35 8.64
CA SER A 40 -14.56 8.40 8.14
C SER A 40 -14.81 9.49 9.18
N ILE A 41 -15.41 10.62 8.76
CA ILE A 41 -15.85 11.67 9.70
C ILE A 41 -16.87 11.19 10.75
N THR A 42 -17.60 10.11 10.45
CA THR A 42 -18.56 9.48 11.38
C THR A 42 -17.90 8.45 12.31
N GLY A 43 -16.58 8.30 12.23
CA GLY A 43 -15.81 7.40 13.08
C GLY A 43 -15.78 5.94 12.61
N ILE A 44 -16.35 5.64 11.44
CA ILE A 44 -16.42 4.28 10.89
C ILE A 44 -15.09 3.94 10.24
N LYS A 45 -14.53 2.77 10.59
CA LYS A 45 -13.34 2.19 9.96
C LYS A 45 -13.76 1.38 8.73
N THR A 46 -13.20 1.71 7.58
CA THR A 46 -13.54 1.06 6.30
C THR A 46 -12.36 0.35 5.64
N GLY A 47 -11.21 0.27 6.32
CA GLY A 47 -10.03 -0.36 5.76
C GLY A 47 -10.14 -1.88 5.73
N SER A 48 -9.33 -2.50 4.88
CA SER A 48 -9.34 -3.95 4.67
C SER A 48 -8.40 -4.68 5.64
N LYS A 49 -8.93 -5.66 6.38
CA LYS A 49 -8.16 -6.49 7.32
C LYS A 49 -7.22 -7.46 6.59
N PRO A 50 -7.64 -8.16 5.52
CA PRO A 50 -6.73 -8.92 4.66
C PRO A 50 -5.55 -8.10 4.13
N LEU A 51 -5.80 -6.86 3.70
CA LEU A 51 -4.74 -5.97 3.22
C LEU A 51 -3.73 -5.65 4.33
N LEU A 52 -4.20 -5.29 5.53
CA LEU A 52 -3.33 -5.05 6.69
C LEU A 52 -2.49 -6.30 7.04
N SER A 53 -3.12 -7.48 7.03
CA SER A 53 -2.43 -8.75 7.28
C SER A 53 -1.32 -8.99 6.26
N GLY A 54 -1.61 -8.78 4.98
CA GLY A 54 -0.63 -8.90 3.90
C GLY A 54 0.49 -7.88 3.99
N ILE A 55 0.21 -6.62 4.35
CA ILE A 55 1.25 -5.59 4.61
C ILE A 55 2.17 -6.03 5.75
N ARG A 56 1.61 -6.58 6.83
CA ARG A 56 2.41 -7.06 7.97
C ARG A 56 3.27 -8.28 7.67
N ARG A 57 2.80 -9.13 6.76
CA ARG A 57 3.55 -10.28 6.26
C ARG A 57 4.66 -9.85 5.29
N MET A 58 4.32 -9.05 4.29
CA MET A 58 5.25 -8.64 3.22
C MET A 58 6.22 -7.56 3.66
N LYS A 59 5.82 -6.68 4.59
CA LYS A 59 6.59 -5.53 5.08
C LYS A 59 7.11 -4.62 3.95
N PRO A 60 6.23 -4.08 3.08
CA PRO A 60 6.66 -3.07 2.13
C PRO A 60 7.15 -1.82 2.87
N LYS A 61 8.02 -1.02 2.24
CA LYS A 61 8.47 0.23 2.87
C LYS A 61 7.35 1.27 2.90
N PHE A 62 6.56 1.32 1.83
CA PHE A 62 5.44 2.25 1.69
C PHE A 62 4.17 1.53 1.25
N CYS A 63 3.04 1.89 1.83
CA CYS A 63 1.71 1.57 1.32
C CYS A 63 0.98 2.87 1.01
N VAL A 64 0.74 3.14 -0.27
CA VAL A 64 0.07 4.35 -0.75
C VAL A 64 -1.35 4.01 -1.15
N PHE A 65 -2.31 4.78 -0.67
CA PHE A 65 -3.74 4.59 -0.93
C PHE A 65 -4.49 5.91 -0.89
N GLY A 66 -5.81 5.86 -1.07
CA GLY A 66 -6.70 7.02 -0.95
C GLY A 66 -8.03 6.60 -0.33
N HIS A 67 -9.12 6.90 -1.05
CA HIS A 67 -10.49 6.51 -0.75
C HIS A 67 -11.14 7.26 0.42
N ILE A 68 -10.47 7.35 1.58
CA ILE A 68 -11.01 8.01 2.76
C ILE A 68 -10.46 9.44 2.84
N HIS A 69 -11.22 10.37 2.26
CA HIS A 69 -10.80 11.75 2.05
C HIS A 69 -10.44 12.45 3.36
N GLU A 70 -11.17 12.19 4.43
CA GLU A 70 -11.01 12.84 5.73
C GLU A 70 -9.78 12.34 6.50
N SER A 71 -9.25 11.18 6.13
CA SER A 71 -8.06 10.58 6.72
C SER A 71 -6.79 10.82 5.88
N TYR A 72 -6.76 11.88 5.06
CA TYR A 72 -5.53 12.30 4.36
C TYR A 72 -4.36 12.45 5.34
N GLY A 73 -3.20 11.90 5.01
CA GLY A 73 -2.01 12.00 5.86
C GLY A 73 -1.06 10.82 5.75
N VAL A 74 -0.19 10.71 6.75
CA VAL A 74 0.86 9.69 6.84
C VAL A 74 0.83 9.06 8.23
N ALA A 75 0.93 7.74 8.28
CA ALA A 75 1.05 6.96 9.50
C ALA A 75 2.09 5.84 9.32
N VAL A 76 2.63 5.32 10.43
CA VAL A 76 3.53 4.17 10.39
C VAL A 76 2.85 3.02 11.12
N ASP A 77 2.76 1.85 10.48
CA ASP A 77 2.34 0.63 11.18
C ASP A 77 3.52 0.11 12.01
N PRO A 78 3.45 0.11 13.36
CA PRO A 78 4.59 -0.26 14.20
C PRO A 78 4.95 -1.75 14.09
N ARG A 79 4.09 -2.60 13.51
CA ARG A 79 4.34 -4.04 13.35
C ARG A 79 5.11 -4.38 12.08
N SER A 80 4.95 -3.58 11.03
CA SER A 80 5.61 -3.79 9.74
C SER A 80 6.65 -2.73 9.41
N GLU A 81 6.67 -1.63 10.16
CA GLU A 81 7.44 -0.40 9.86
C GLU A 81 7.05 0.24 8.52
N CYS A 82 5.94 -0.19 7.93
CA CYS A 82 5.43 0.33 6.68
C CYS A 82 4.89 1.75 6.87
N VAL A 83 5.39 2.68 6.05
CA VAL A 83 4.86 4.04 5.96
C VAL A 83 3.59 4.03 5.10
N CYS A 84 2.46 4.20 5.75
CA CYS A 84 1.13 4.23 5.14
C CYS A 84 0.75 5.67 4.79
N ILE A 85 0.44 5.92 3.53
CA ILE A 85 0.17 7.25 2.99
C ILE A 85 -1.23 7.26 2.39
N ASN A 86 -2.15 7.99 3.01
CA ASN A 86 -3.43 8.32 2.41
C ASN A 86 -3.27 9.60 1.59
N ALA A 87 -3.11 9.43 0.29
CA ALA A 87 -2.89 10.48 -0.71
C ALA A 87 -4.21 10.96 -1.34
N SER A 88 -5.34 10.87 -0.64
CA SER A 88 -6.62 11.41 -1.14
C SER A 88 -6.48 12.90 -1.45
N SER A 89 -6.48 13.28 -2.72
CA SER A 89 -6.31 14.68 -3.13
C SER A 89 -7.54 15.54 -2.80
N CYS A 90 -8.72 14.91 -2.80
CA CYS A 90 -9.99 15.55 -2.53
C CYS A 90 -10.35 15.53 -1.05
N THR A 91 -11.05 16.57 -0.61
CA THR A 91 -11.76 16.57 0.68
C THR A 91 -13.09 15.82 0.57
N LEU A 92 -13.78 15.64 1.70
CA LEU A 92 -15.14 15.07 1.72
C LEU A 92 -16.11 15.80 0.78
N LEU A 93 -15.93 17.11 0.58
CA LEU A 93 -16.74 17.92 -0.33
C LEU A 93 -16.30 17.81 -1.81
N GLY A 94 -15.44 16.86 -2.15
CA GLY A 94 -14.95 16.63 -3.50
C GLY A 94 -13.98 17.69 -4.04
N LYS A 95 -13.51 18.62 -3.20
CA LYS A 95 -12.59 19.69 -3.62
C LYS A 95 -11.15 19.18 -3.52
N ALA A 96 -10.39 19.26 -4.62
CA ALA A 96 -8.96 18.94 -4.65
C ALA A 96 -8.16 19.99 -3.84
N ARG A 97 -7.99 19.75 -2.54
CA ARG A 97 -7.34 20.69 -1.61
C ARG A 97 -6.20 20.08 -0.81
N HIS A 98 -6.12 18.76 -0.72
CA HIS A 98 -4.99 18.15 -0.04
C HIS A 98 -3.75 18.28 -0.91
N ALA A 99 -2.67 18.77 -0.31
CA ALA A 99 -1.40 18.93 -0.99
C ALA A 99 -0.84 17.56 -1.41
N PRO A 100 -0.01 17.49 -2.45
CA PRO A 100 0.77 16.29 -2.73
C PRO A 100 1.65 15.92 -1.54
N ILE A 101 1.70 14.63 -1.19
CA ILE A 101 2.66 14.11 -0.22
C ILE A 101 3.92 13.71 -0.99
N ILE A 102 5.04 14.35 -0.66
CA ILE A 102 6.35 14.08 -1.27
C ILE A 102 7.14 13.21 -0.28
N PHE A 103 7.69 12.10 -0.77
CA PHE A 103 8.55 11.22 0.03
C PHE A 103 9.72 10.70 -0.80
N ASP A 104 10.84 10.46 -0.13
CA ASP A 104 12.05 9.95 -0.74
C ASP A 104 12.14 8.43 -0.63
N LEU A 105 12.48 7.78 -1.74
CA LEU A 105 12.80 6.35 -1.77
C LEU A 105 14.30 6.14 -1.98
N ARG A 106 14.95 5.53 -1.00
CA ARG A 106 16.34 5.08 -1.15
C ARG A 106 16.41 3.98 -2.22
N ARG A 107 17.13 4.25 -3.32
CA ARG A 107 17.42 3.26 -4.36
C ARG A 107 18.12 2.03 -3.76
N LYS A 108 17.63 0.83 -4.07
CA LYS A 108 18.43 -0.39 -3.95
C LYS A 108 19.61 -0.30 -4.93
N LYS A 109 20.75 -0.94 -4.59
CA LYS A 109 21.87 -1.07 -5.55
C LYS A 109 21.32 -1.68 -6.85
N PRO A 110 21.68 -1.17 -8.03
CA PRO A 110 21.20 -1.76 -9.27
C PRO A 110 21.59 -3.24 -9.32
N HIS A 111 20.67 -4.09 -9.74
CA HIS A 111 21.02 -5.45 -10.13
C HIS A 111 21.93 -5.31 -11.37
N ILE A 112 23.21 -5.62 -11.21
CA ILE A 112 24.12 -5.68 -12.35
C ILE A 112 23.91 -7.07 -12.97
N TRP A 113 23.15 -7.13 -14.07
CA TRP A 113 23.05 -8.35 -14.86
C TRP A 113 24.44 -8.68 -15.40
N LYS A 114 25.09 -9.69 -14.82
CA LYS A 114 26.29 -10.30 -15.38
C LYS A 114 25.80 -11.32 -16.39
N GLY A 115 25.91 -11.00 -17.68
CA GLY A 115 25.42 -11.86 -18.75
C GLY A 115 25.87 -13.31 -18.62
N THR A 116 25.08 -14.23 -19.16
CA THR A 116 25.41 -15.65 -19.22
C THR A 116 26.68 -15.83 -20.05
N GLY A 117 27.82 -16.01 -19.38
CA GLY A 117 29.07 -16.38 -20.02
C GLY A 117 29.05 -17.85 -20.45
N SER A 118 29.49 -18.06 -21.70
CA SER A 118 30.16 -19.24 -22.27
C SER A 118 29.44 -20.60 -22.36
N HIS A 119 28.99 -20.92 -23.57
CA HIS A 119 29.44 -22.13 -24.28
C HIS A 119 30.24 -21.59 -25.47
N GLY A 120 31.57 -21.68 -25.54
CA GLY A 120 32.36 -22.92 -25.53
C GLY A 120 32.42 -23.41 -26.98
N GLU A 121 33.39 -22.88 -27.75
CA GLU A 121 33.76 -23.38 -29.09
C GLU A 121 34.36 -24.79 -29.02
#